data_AF-A0A8J6QCV7-F1
#
_entry.id   AF-A0A8J6QCV7-F1
#
_cell.length_a   1.000
_cell.length_b   1.000
_cell.length_c   1.000
_cell.angle_alpha   90.00
_cell.angle_beta   90.00
_cell.angle_gamma   90.00
#
_symmetry.space_group_name_H-M   'P 1'
#
loop_
_entity.id
_entity.type
_entity.pdbx_description
1 polymer ?
#
loop_
_entity_poly.entity_id
_entity_poly.type
_entity_poly.pdbx_seq_one_letter_code
_entity_poly.pdbx_strand_id
1 'polypeptide(L)'
;MKAPARLWLWLGGGLLVLVVFTAVLQAINNLIWQLSYLLPAWLVGPFTLLLFGSGALLIARVAWPWLEGWRRKRHGSSAGTPSPAAAPHNRQEAAQQQLQAVDQLLERIRDAVQREALQQERERVAAELERGDLVLVVFGTGSAGKTSLIRALLKDVVGRVGAAMGSTDACVSYRLRLQNLNRGIRLVDTPGILEAGDAGQRREQLARKQAAEADLLLLVVDGDLRAAEQEVFVALAQLGKRLLLVLNKCDLRGSDEERRLLALLRRRCQGRIAPEDVIAASAAPQSVPMPGGRPLQPEPELDALLRRIAQVLHSDGEELIADNILMQSRRLSETGRRLLNDQRQQDAEAVVDRYSWISAGVIAATPLPGIDLLGAAAVNAQMVMEIGRIHGVSLSRSSAQELAVSVGRTLASLGVIKGGMGLISAALSLNLPALVLSRAVQAVGAGWLTRVAGRSFITYFQQDQDWGDGGMQEVVQRQYDLNRRDSALKAFLSAAFSRVVEPLQRQQKQEQLPPRPEGKR
;
A
#
# COMPACT_ATOMS: atom_id res chain seq x y z
N MET A 1 -38.60 -14.16 -35.63
CA MET A 1 -39.43 -13.00 -36.06
C MET A 1 -39.34 -11.87 -35.01
N LYS A 2 -38.42 -10.91 -35.14
CA LYS A 2 -38.26 -9.72 -34.24
C LYS A 2 -37.80 -8.46 -35.01
N ALA A 3 -38.19 -8.32 -36.28
CA ALA A 3 -37.84 -7.18 -37.12
C ALA A 3 -38.85 -5.99 -37.10
N PRO A 4 -40.17 -6.14 -36.83
CA PRO A 4 -41.11 -5.03 -37.06
C PRO A 4 -41.05 -3.93 -35.98
N ALA A 5 -40.67 -4.23 -34.74
CA ALA A 5 -40.73 -3.26 -33.64
C ALA A 5 -39.72 -2.08 -33.79
N ARG A 6 -38.56 -2.31 -34.41
CA ARG A 6 -37.57 -1.25 -34.66
C ARG A 6 -38.04 -0.27 -35.73
N LEU A 7 -38.78 -0.74 -36.74
CA LEU A 7 -39.29 0.07 -37.84
C LEU A 7 -40.38 1.05 -37.37
N TRP A 8 -41.26 0.60 -36.48
CA TRP A 8 -42.26 1.45 -35.83
C TRP A 8 -41.66 2.50 -34.89
N LEU A 9 -40.54 2.19 -34.22
CA LEU A 9 -39.81 3.16 -33.40
C LEU A 9 -39.14 4.25 -34.26
N TRP A 10 -38.57 3.89 -35.41
CA TRP A 10 -38.01 4.87 -36.35
C TRP A 10 -39.09 5.73 -37.01
N LEU A 11 -40.22 5.14 -37.39
CA LEU A 11 -41.37 5.88 -37.94
C LEU A 11 -41.99 6.82 -36.89
N GLY A 12 -42.17 6.34 -35.65
CA GLY A 12 -42.67 7.15 -34.53
C GLY A 12 -41.72 8.30 -34.18
N GLY A 13 -40.41 8.04 -34.16
CA GLY A 13 -39.39 9.06 -33.97
C GLY A 13 -39.39 10.10 -35.09
N GLY A 14 -39.51 9.67 -36.35
CA GLY A 14 -39.60 10.56 -37.50
C GLY A 14 -40.83 11.48 -37.47
N LEU A 15 -41.99 10.93 -37.09
CA LEU A 15 -43.22 11.71 -36.94
C LEU A 15 -43.09 12.76 -35.83
N LEU A 16 -42.50 12.38 -34.69
CA LEU A 16 -42.32 13.28 -33.56
C LEU A 16 -41.37 14.44 -33.89
N VAL A 17 -40.28 14.16 -34.63
CA VAL A 17 -39.38 15.19 -35.14
C VAL A 17 -40.10 16.14 -36.10
N LEU A 18 -40.94 15.62 -36.99
CA LEU A 18 -41.73 16.44 -37.91
C LEU A 18 -42.69 17.36 -37.16
N VAL A 19 -43.42 16.84 -36.16
CA VAL A 19 -44.36 17.63 -35.34
C VAL A 19 -43.62 18.73 -34.59
N VAL A 20 -42.50 18.42 -33.96
CA VAL A 20 -41.69 19.42 -33.25
C VAL A 20 -41.14 20.47 -34.22
N PHE A 21 -40.64 20.08 -35.39
CA PHE A 21 -40.13 21.01 -36.39
C PHE A 21 -41.23 21.96 -36.89
N THR A 22 -42.43 21.44 -37.14
CA THR A 22 -43.58 22.23 -37.58
C THR A 22 -44.03 23.20 -36.49
N ALA A 23 -44.08 22.76 -35.22
CA ALA A 23 -44.41 23.61 -34.09
C ALA A 23 -43.39 24.74 -33.87
N VAL A 24 -42.09 24.46 -34.07
CA VAL A 24 -41.02 25.46 -33.99
C VAL A 24 -41.17 26.49 -35.11
N LEU A 25 -41.40 26.07 -36.36
CA LEU A 25 -41.64 26.99 -37.47
C LEU A 25 -42.87 27.88 -37.23
N GLN A 26 -43.93 27.30 -36.65
CA GLN A 26 -45.14 28.06 -36.33
C GLN A 26 -44.91 29.06 -35.18
N ALA A 27 -44.12 28.69 -34.17
CA ALA A 27 -43.72 29.61 -33.11
C ALA A 27 -42.86 30.76 -33.65
N ILE A 28 -41.92 30.49 -34.57
CA ILE A 28 -41.10 31.50 -35.25
C ILE A 28 -42.00 32.47 -36.03
N ASN A 29 -42.93 31.92 -36.83
CA ASN A 29 -43.84 32.72 -37.62
C ASN A 29 -44.72 33.62 -36.74
N ASN A 30 -45.25 33.06 -35.64
CA ASN A 30 -46.06 33.83 -34.69
C ASN A 30 -45.24 34.94 -34.01
N LEU A 31 -43.98 34.66 -33.66
CA LEU A 31 -43.07 35.66 -33.09
C LEU A 31 -42.75 36.79 -34.07
N ILE A 32 -42.58 36.49 -35.37
CA ILE A 32 -42.39 37.50 -36.42
C ILE A 32 -43.62 38.40 -36.52
N TRP A 33 -44.82 37.82 -36.51
CA TRP A 33 -46.07 38.57 -36.50
C TRP A 33 -46.18 39.48 -35.27
N GLN A 34 -45.90 38.97 -34.07
CA GLN A 34 -45.91 39.77 -32.85
C GLN A 34 -44.88 40.92 -32.86
N LEU A 35 -43.67 40.65 -33.36
CA LEU A 35 -42.64 41.68 -33.52
C LEU A 35 -43.03 42.73 -34.55
N SER A 36 -43.79 42.37 -35.59
CA SER A 36 -44.26 43.32 -36.60
C SER A 36 -45.28 44.34 -36.08
N TYR A 37 -45.98 44.03 -34.98
CA TYR A 37 -46.84 44.99 -34.29
C TYR A 37 -46.07 45.98 -33.41
N LEU A 38 -44.88 45.60 -32.94
CA LEU A 38 -44.07 46.37 -31.99
C LEU A 38 -42.92 47.14 -32.65
N LEU A 39 -42.42 46.67 -33.78
CA LEU A 39 -41.25 47.21 -34.47
C LEU A 39 -41.61 47.59 -35.91
N PRO A 40 -41.04 48.68 -36.46
CA PRO A 40 -41.13 49.00 -37.88
C PRO A 40 -40.68 47.81 -38.75
N ALA A 41 -41.35 47.58 -39.88
CA ALA A 41 -41.16 46.40 -40.72
C ALA A 41 -39.70 46.12 -41.12
N TRP A 42 -38.88 47.16 -41.29
CA TRP A 42 -37.46 47.03 -41.65
C TRP A 42 -36.56 46.55 -40.49
N LEU A 43 -37.01 46.64 -39.23
CA LEU A 43 -36.27 46.21 -38.04
C LEU A 43 -36.62 44.78 -37.58
N VAL A 44 -37.75 44.22 -38.03
CA VAL A 44 -38.21 42.89 -37.61
C VAL A 44 -37.21 41.79 -38.02
N GLY A 45 -36.68 41.85 -39.25
CA GLY A 45 -35.69 40.89 -39.75
C GLY A 45 -34.36 40.90 -38.97
N PRO A 46 -33.70 42.07 -38.81
CA PRO A 46 -32.47 42.17 -38.01
C PRO A 46 -32.65 41.72 -36.55
N PHE A 47 -33.77 42.07 -35.91
CA PHE A 47 -34.00 41.76 -34.50
C PHE A 47 -34.27 40.26 -34.26
N THR A 48 -35.01 39.61 -35.17
CA THR A 48 -35.22 38.16 -35.13
C THR A 48 -33.92 37.39 -35.33
N LEU A 49 -33.05 37.82 -36.26
CA LEU A 49 -31.72 37.23 -36.45
C LEU A 49 -30.84 37.37 -35.20
N LEU A 50 -30.88 38.52 -34.52
CA LEU A 50 -30.16 38.73 -33.25
C LEU A 50 -30.69 37.83 -32.12
N LEU A 51 -32.01 37.67 -32.02
CA LEU A 51 -32.64 36.82 -31.00
C LEU A 51 -32.30 35.34 -31.21
N PHE A 52 -32.38 34.85 -32.44
CA PHE A 52 -32.00 33.47 -32.78
C PHE A 52 -30.49 33.25 -32.69
N GLY A 53 -29.67 34.21 -33.11
CA GLY A 53 -28.22 34.15 -33.01
C GLY A 53 -27.74 34.11 -31.56
N SER A 54 -28.31 34.94 -30.68
CA SER A 54 -28.00 34.95 -29.25
C SER A 54 -28.48 33.66 -28.55
N GLY A 55 -29.66 33.15 -28.90
CA GLY A 55 -30.16 31.85 -28.44
C GLY A 55 -29.26 30.69 -28.89
N ALA A 56 -28.83 30.67 -30.15
CA ALA A 56 -27.93 29.66 -30.68
C ALA A 56 -26.55 29.67 -29.99
N LEU A 57 -26.01 30.86 -29.67
CA LEU A 57 -24.79 31.01 -28.89
C LEU A 57 -24.93 30.50 -27.45
N LEU A 58 -26.07 30.74 -26.82
CA LEU A 58 -26.38 30.24 -25.46
C LEU A 58 -26.51 28.71 -25.44
N ILE A 59 -27.22 28.14 -26.41
CA ILE A 59 -27.36 26.70 -26.59
C ILE A 59 -25.99 26.08 -26.90
N ALA A 60 -25.20 26.69 -27.78
CA ALA A 60 -23.85 26.23 -28.08
C ALA A 60 -22.99 26.23 -26.80
N ARG A 61 -23.05 27.27 -25.97
CA ARG A 61 -22.27 27.36 -24.72
C ARG A 61 -22.68 26.32 -23.67
N VAL A 62 -23.97 25.98 -23.59
CA VAL A 62 -24.49 24.97 -22.66
C VAL A 62 -24.29 23.54 -23.18
N ALA A 63 -24.38 23.33 -24.49
CA ALA A 63 -24.22 22.02 -25.13
C ALA A 63 -22.74 21.65 -25.36
N TRP A 64 -21.83 22.62 -25.46
CA TRP A 64 -20.40 22.41 -25.69
C TRP A 64 -19.73 21.42 -24.72
N PRO A 65 -19.93 21.50 -23.38
CA PRO A 65 -19.32 20.54 -22.46
C PRO A 65 -19.84 19.11 -22.64
N TRP A 66 -21.10 18.93 -23.03
CA TRP A 66 -21.66 17.61 -23.33
C TRP A 66 -21.14 17.05 -24.66
N LEU A 67 -20.96 17.91 -25.67
CA LEU A 67 -20.42 17.53 -26.98
C LEU A 67 -18.93 17.16 -26.89
N GLU A 68 -18.15 17.89 -26.09
CA GLU A 68 -16.77 17.51 -25.77
C GLU A 68 -16.70 16.19 -25.01
N GLY A 69 -17.60 15.96 -24.04
CA GLY A 69 -17.69 14.68 -23.33
C GLY A 69 -18.00 13.49 -24.24
N TRP A 70 -18.78 13.70 -25.31
CA TRP A 70 -19.11 12.67 -26.29
C TRP A 70 -17.99 12.47 -27.33
N ARG A 71 -17.31 13.55 -27.76
CA ARG A 71 -16.11 13.47 -28.60
C ARG A 71 -14.93 12.80 -27.87
N ARG A 72 -14.74 13.06 -26.57
CA ARG A 72 -13.76 12.35 -25.72
C ARG A 72 -14.11 10.87 -25.50
N LYS A 73 -15.37 10.46 -25.66
CA LYS A 73 -15.78 9.04 -25.67
C LYS A 73 -15.62 8.35 -27.03
N ARG A 74 -15.64 9.09 -28.15
CA ARG A 74 -15.36 8.56 -29.51
C ARG A 74 -13.87 8.65 -29.90
N HIS A 75 -13.11 9.52 -29.26
CA HIS A 75 -11.64 9.53 -29.23
C HIS A 75 -11.14 9.22 -27.82
N GLY A 76 -11.83 8.30 -27.14
CA GLY A 76 -11.18 7.50 -26.14
C GLY A 76 -10.17 6.69 -26.92
N SER A 77 -8.95 7.21 -26.97
CA SER A 77 -7.78 6.39 -27.16
C SER A 77 -8.02 5.14 -26.34
N SER A 78 -7.88 3.99 -26.97
CA SER A 78 -7.30 2.87 -26.26
C SER A 78 -5.97 3.40 -25.72
N ALA A 79 -6.02 4.06 -24.55
CA ALA A 79 -4.92 3.97 -23.62
C ALA A 79 -4.80 2.47 -23.46
N GLY A 80 -3.84 1.91 -24.20
CA GLY A 80 -3.61 0.49 -24.22
C GLY A 80 -3.59 0.09 -22.77
N THR A 81 -4.50 -0.82 -22.41
CA THR A 81 -4.17 -1.74 -21.34
C THR A 81 -2.76 -2.17 -21.67
N PRO A 82 -1.72 -1.84 -20.86
CA PRO A 82 -0.37 -2.22 -21.20
C PRO A 82 -0.46 -3.72 -21.51
N SER A 83 -0.12 -4.10 -22.74
CA SER A 83 -0.12 -5.52 -23.12
C SER A 83 0.56 -6.25 -21.96
N PRO A 84 -0.04 -7.34 -21.44
CA PRO A 84 0.59 -8.08 -20.36
C PRO A 84 2.02 -8.31 -20.81
N ALA A 85 2.97 -7.77 -20.02
CA ALA A 85 4.38 -7.84 -20.36
C ALA A 85 4.66 -9.29 -20.75
N ALA A 86 5.31 -9.47 -21.92
CA ALA A 86 5.60 -10.81 -22.43
C ALA A 86 6.18 -11.65 -21.27
N ALA A 87 5.63 -12.85 -21.08
CA ALA A 87 6.03 -13.72 -19.99
C ALA A 87 7.57 -13.84 -20.05
N PRO A 88 8.28 -13.52 -18.96
CA PRO A 88 9.73 -13.42 -19.00
C PRO A 88 10.32 -14.77 -19.43
N HIS A 89 11.28 -14.73 -20.35
CA HIS A 89 11.89 -15.93 -20.91
C HIS A 89 12.97 -16.50 -19.99
N ASN A 90 13.54 -15.65 -19.11
CA ASN A 90 14.50 -16.04 -18.08
C ASN A 90 14.21 -15.32 -16.74
N ARG A 91 14.81 -15.81 -15.64
CA ARG A 91 14.57 -15.23 -14.30
C ARG A 91 15.19 -13.83 -14.13
N GLN A 92 16.21 -13.49 -14.90
CA GLN A 92 16.83 -12.16 -14.87
C GLN A 92 15.89 -11.09 -15.48
N GLU A 93 15.23 -11.39 -16.59
CA GLU A 93 14.17 -10.57 -17.20
C GLU A 93 12.99 -10.42 -16.24
N ALA A 94 12.60 -11.49 -15.56
CA ALA A 94 11.55 -11.42 -14.54
C ALA A 94 11.93 -10.44 -13.41
N ALA A 95 13.19 -10.46 -12.96
CA ALA A 95 13.71 -9.53 -11.97
C ALA A 95 13.69 -8.07 -12.47
N GLN A 96 14.11 -7.83 -13.71
CA GLN A 96 14.08 -6.50 -14.33
C GLN A 96 12.64 -5.97 -14.49
N GLN A 97 11.73 -6.79 -15.01
CA GLN A 97 10.31 -6.43 -15.14
C GLN A 97 9.69 -6.10 -13.77
N GLN A 98 10.06 -6.84 -12.71
CA GLN A 98 9.57 -6.55 -11.37
C GLN A 98 10.12 -5.24 -10.82
N LEU A 99 11.39 -4.91 -11.07
CA LEU A 99 11.98 -3.61 -10.69
C LEU A 99 11.30 -2.44 -11.43
N GLN A 100 10.97 -2.60 -12.71
CA GLN A 100 10.18 -1.61 -13.46
C GLN A 100 8.77 -1.43 -12.89
N ALA A 101 8.14 -2.51 -12.40
CA ALA A 101 6.85 -2.40 -11.72
C ALA A 101 6.95 -1.62 -10.40
N VAL A 102 8.09 -1.69 -9.69
CA VAL A 102 8.36 -0.86 -8.50
C VAL A 102 8.46 0.61 -8.88
N ASP A 103 9.08 0.95 -10.01
CA ASP A 103 9.20 2.33 -10.48
C ASP A 103 7.82 2.98 -10.67
N GLN A 104 6.86 2.24 -11.25
CA GLN A 104 5.47 2.72 -11.40
C GLN A 104 4.75 2.93 -10.06
N LEU A 105 5.13 2.19 -9.01
CA LEU A 105 4.59 2.40 -7.66
C LEU A 105 5.18 3.66 -7.03
N LEU A 106 6.49 3.86 -7.18
CA LEU A 106 7.22 5.02 -6.64
C LEU A 106 6.65 6.35 -7.15
N GLU A 107 6.30 6.43 -8.43
CA GLU A 107 5.68 7.62 -9.04
C GLU A 107 4.36 8.04 -8.37
N ARG A 108 3.62 7.08 -7.79
CA ARG A 108 2.31 7.31 -7.18
C ARG A 108 2.38 7.68 -5.69
N ILE A 109 3.54 7.47 -5.05
CA ILE A 109 3.75 7.75 -3.63
C ILE A 109 3.96 9.26 -3.45
N ARG A 110 3.11 9.92 -2.65
CA ARG A 110 3.19 11.38 -2.41
C ARG A 110 4.20 11.77 -1.34
N ASP A 111 4.38 10.93 -0.32
CA ASP A 111 5.38 11.18 0.74
C ASP A 111 6.79 11.11 0.14
N ALA A 112 7.49 12.24 0.12
CA ALA A 112 8.80 12.35 -0.50
C ALA A 112 9.87 11.56 0.22
N VAL A 113 9.81 11.50 1.56
CA VAL A 113 10.81 10.79 2.37
C VAL A 113 10.66 9.29 2.18
N GLN A 114 9.43 8.78 2.21
CA GLN A 114 9.17 7.35 1.98
C GLN A 114 9.48 6.94 0.54
N ARG A 115 9.18 7.81 -0.43
CA ARG A 115 9.52 7.58 -1.84
C ARG A 115 11.04 7.50 -2.03
N GLU A 116 11.79 8.45 -1.48
CA GLU A 116 13.24 8.50 -1.60
C GLU A 116 13.90 7.28 -0.93
N ALA A 117 13.46 6.89 0.27
CA ALA A 117 13.96 5.70 0.94
C ALA A 117 13.73 4.41 0.13
N LEU A 118 12.53 4.25 -0.44
CA LEU A 118 12.22 3.09 -1.27
C LEU A 118 12.94 3.13 -2.63
N GLN A 119 13.16 4.32 -3.19
CA GLN A 119 13.94 4.53 -4.40
C GLN A 119 15.41 4.15 -4.20
N GLN A 120 16.03 4.60 -3.10
CA GLN A 120 17.41 4.23 -2.76
C GLN A 120 17.58 2.71 -2.64
N GLU A 121 16.64 2.03 -1.98
CA GLU A 121 16.69 0.56 -1.86
C GLU A 121 16.49 -0.10 -3.24
N ARG A 122 15.58 0.39 -4.08
CA ARG A 122 15.40 -0.10 -5.45
C ARG A 122 16.67 0.08 -6.28
N GLU A 123 17.32 1.23 -6.22
CA GLU A 123 18.58 1.51 -6.93
C GLU A 123 19.71 0.60 -6.46
N ARG A 124 19.78 0.34 -5.15
CA ARG A 124 20.71 -0.64 -4.58
C ARG A 124 20.50 -2.04 -5.17
N VAL A 125 19.25 -2.52 -5.19
CA VAL A 125 18.90 -3.85 -5.75
C VAL A 125 19.22 -3.91 -7.24
N ALA A 126 18.90 -2.86 -8.01
CA ALA A 126 19.25 -2.78 -9.44
C ALA A 126 20.77 -2.83 -9.66
N ALA A 127 21.54 -2.10 -8.85
CA ALA A 127 23.00 -2.12 -8.91
C ALA A 127 23.60 -3.48 -8.50
N GLU A 128 22.93 -4.25 -7.63
CA GLU A 128 23.34 -5.63 -7.29
C GLU A 128 23.13 -6.58 -8.47
N LEU A 129 22.00 -6.45 -9.17
CA LEU A 129 21.73 -7.20 -10.40
C LEU A 129 22.75 -6.89 -11.51
N GLU A 130 23.11 -5.61 -11.72
CA GLU A 130 24.08 -5.19 -12.73
C GLU A 130 25.52 -5.60 -12.40
N ARG A 131 25.95 -5.40 -11.14
CA ARG A 131 27.31 -5.77 -10.71
C ARG A 131 27.54 -7.27 -10.75
N GLY A 132 26.51 -8.04 -10.42
CA GLY A 132 26.54 -9.49 -10.51
C GLY A 132 27.52 -10.18 -9.55
N ASP A 133 27.94 -9.51 -8.48
CA ASP A 133 28.74 -10.15 -7.43
C ASP A 133 27.84 -11.08 -6.60
N LEU A 134 28.30 -12.31 -6.35
CA LEU A 134 27.60 -13.27 -5.50
C LEU A 134 27.82 -12.95 -4.03
N VAL A 135 26.74 -12.69 -3.30
CA VAL A 135 26.77 -12.38 -1.87
C VAL A 135 26.70 -13.68 -1.07
N LEU A 136 27.81 -14.01 -0.40
CA LEU A 136 27.93 -15.19 0.46
C LEU A 136 27.98 -14.73 1.92
N VAL A 137 27.02 -15.16 2.72
CA VAL A 137 26.87 -14.74 4.11
C VAL A 137 27.14 -15.91 5.04
N VAL A 138 28.03 -15.70 6.02
CA VAL A 138 28.50 -16.74 6.95
C VAL A 138 27.83 -16.55 8.31
N PHE A 139 27.10 -17.58 8.76
CA PHE A 139 26.38 -17.68 10.04
C PHE A 139 26.98 -18.77 10.93
N GLY A 140 26.60 -18.77 12.21
CA GLY A 140 27.09 -19.73 13.22
C GLY A 140 27.34 -19.10 14.59
N THR A 141 27.62 -19.93 15.60
CA THR A 141 27.95 -19.48 16.95
C THR A 141 29.30 -18.74 17.01
N GLY A 142 29.54 -17.94 18.05
CA GLY A 142 30.82 -17.26 18.25
C GLY A 142 32.01 -18.22 18.29
N SER A 143 31.83 -19.39 18.92
CA SER A 143 32.88 -20.40 19.06
C SER A 143 33.10 -21.26 17.81
N ALA A 144 32.17 -21.29 16.84
CA ALA A 144 32.26 -22.16 15.67
C ALA A 144 33.43 -21.82 14.72
N GLY A 145 34.05 -20.64 14.86
CA GLY A 145 35.22 -20.25 14.07
C GLY A 145 34.89 -19.58 12.73
N LYS A 146 33.75 -18.89 12.61
CA LYS A 146 33.34 -18.13 11.40
C LYS A 146 34.40 -17.15 10.89
N THR A 147 34.89 -16.28 11.78
CA THR A 147 35.89 -15.27 11.41
C THR A 147 37.21 -15.92 11.00
N SER A 148 37.59 -17.04 11.64
CA SER A 148 38.74 -17.84 11.22
C SER A 148 38.53 -18.43 9.83
N LEU A 149 37.34 -18.97 9.54
CA LEU A 149 36.97 -19.51 8.24
C LEU A 149 37.04 -18.44 7.15
N ILE A 150 36.48 -17.26 7.39
CA ILE A 150 36.54 -16.14 6.43
C ILE A 150 38.00 -15.73 6.19
N ARG A 151 38.81 -15.58 7.23
CA ARG A 151 40.24 -15.24 7.08
C ARG A 151 41.02 -16.29 6.30
N ALA A 152 40.73 -17.57 6.52
CA ALA A 152 41.38 -18.66 5.80
C ALA A 152 40.93 -18.70 4.33
N LEU A 153 39.62 -18.55 4.05
CA LEU A 153 39.10 -18.39 2.69
C LEU A 153 39.71 -17.18 1.97
N LEU A 154 39.94 -16.08 2.68
CA LEU A 154 40.61 -14.90 2.13
C LEU A 154 42.07 -15.17 1.76
N LYS A 155 42.78 -16.00 2.53
CA LYS A 155 44.19 -16.35 2.34
C LYS A 155 44.44 -17.37 1.22
N ASP A 156 43.57 -18.37 1.09
CA ASP A 156 43.68 -19.38 0.02
C ASP A 156 43.34 -18.80 -1.37
N VAL A 157 42.54 -17.74 -1.42
CA VAL A 157 42.07 -17.10 -2.67
C VAL A 157 42.94 -15.89 -3.08
N VAL A 158 44.09 -15.66 -2.45
CA VAL A 158 44.93 -14.44 -2.66
C VAL A 158 45.59 -14.42 -4.03
N GLY A 159 44.89 -13.83 -5.01
CA GLY A 159 45.50 -13.20 -6.19
C GLY A 159 45.58 -11.69 -6.05
N ARG A 160 44.47 -11.01 -5.72
CA ARG A 160 44.40 -9.56 -5.44
C ARG A 160 43.20 -9.27 -4.53
N VAL A 161 43.45 -8.81 -3.30
CA VAL A 161 42.40 -8.34 -2.38
C VAL A 161 42.14 -6.86 -2.64
N GLY A 162 40.88 -6.49 -2.88
CA GLY A 162 40.44 -5.09 -2.74
C GLY A 162 40.24 -4.80 -1.25
N ALA A 163 40.60 -3.60 -0.80
CA ALA A 163 40.41 -3.16 0.58
C ALA A 163 38.97 -3.42 1.09
N ALA A 164 38.80 -3.56 2.41
CA ALA A 164 37.48 -3.71 3.03
C ALA A 164 36.51 -2.63 2.47
N MET A 165 35.43 -3.06 1.83
CA MET A 165 34.51 -2.13 1.13
C MET A 165 33.60 -1.36 2.08
N GLY A 166 33.63 -1.68 3.38
CA GLY A 166 32.93 -0.98 4.44
C GLY A 166 32.73 -1.85 5.68
N SER A 167 32.61 -1.20 6.85
CA SER A 167 32.13 -1.79 8.10
C SER A 167 30.90 -1.01 8.54
N THR A 168 29.75 -1.67 8.60
CA THR A 168 28.61 -1.20 9.41
C THR A 168 28.79 -1.83 10.79
N ASP A 169 28.35 -1.19 11.88
CA ASP A 169 28.68 -1.48 13.31
C ASP A 169 28.64 -2.95 13.80
N ALA A 170 28.28 -3.94 12.98
CA ALA A 170 28.40 -5.36 13.30
C ALA A 170 28.80 -6.32 12.16
N CYS A 171 28.95 -5.89 10.89
CA CYS A 171 29.28 -6.78 9.77
C CYS A 171 30.50 -6.28 8.97
N VAL A 172 31.38 -7.20 8.55
CA VAL A 172 32.55 -6.91 7.71
C VAL A 172 32.38 -7.59 6.36
N SER A 173 32.56 -6.84 5.27
CA SER A 173 32.45 -7.37 3.91
C SER A 173 33.79 -7.40 3.18
N TYR A 174 34.03 -8.50 2.46
CA TYR A 174 35.24 -8.72 1.68
C TYR A 174 34.89 -9.11 0.25
N ARG A 175 35.65 -8.60 -0.73
CA ARG A 175 35.48 -8.98 -2.15
C ARG A 175 36.59 -9.92 -2.59
N LEU A 176 36.19 -11.06 -3.12
CA LEU A 176 37.05 -12.09 -3.70
C LEU A 176 36.79 -12.24 -5.19
N ARG A 177 37.82 -12.64 -5.93
CA ARG A 177 37.69 -13.15 -7.30
C ARG A 177 38.31 -14.53 -7.32
N LEU A 178 37.49 -15.55 -7.55
CA LEU A 178 37.98 -16.91 -7.77
C LEU A 178 38.49 -17.02 -9.21
N GLN A 179 39.60 -17.72 -9.39
CA GLN A 179 40.11 -18.06 -10.72
C GLN A 179 39.06 -18.95 -11.41
N ASN A 180 38.75 -18.67 -12.69
CA ASN A 180 37.72 -19.35 -13.49
C ASN A 180 36.25 -19.05 -13.15
N LEU A 181 35.96 -18.04 -12.31
CA LEU A 181 34.62 -17.48 -12.18
C LEU A 181 34.57 -16.10 -12.84
N ASN A 182 33.58 -15.89 -13.72
CA ASN A 182 33.38 -14.60 -14.41
C ASN A 182 32.92 -13.48 -13.46
N ARG A 183 32.45 -13.84 -12.25
CA ARG A 183 31.83 -12.94 -11.26
C ARG A 183 32.65 -12.90 -9.97
N GLY A 184 32.59 -11.77 -9.26
CA GLY A 184 33.18 -11.62 -7.93
C GLY A 184 32.30 -12.25 -6.84
N ILE A 185 32.89 -12.53 -5.68
CA ILE A 185 32.18 -12.99 -4.48
C ILE A 185 32.33 -11.92 -3.41
N ARG A 186 31.23 -11.56 -2.77
CA ARG A 186 31.21 -10.73 -1.57
C ARG A 186 30.97 -11.64 -0.36
N LEU A 187 32.01 -11.88 0.42
CA LEU A 187 31.90 -12.56 1.72
C LEU A 187 31.43 -11.54 2.76
N VAL A 188 30.40 -11.88 3.53
CA VAL A 188 29.91 -11.08 4.65
C VAL A 188 30.06 -11.86 5.94
N ASP A 189 30.87 -11.34 6.86
CA ASP A 189 30.96 -11.84 8.23
C ASP A 189 29.78 -11.30 9.03
N THR A 190 28.99 -12.21 9.61
CA THR A 190 27.90 -11.84 10.52
C THR A 190 28.33 -12.05 11.96
N PRO A 191 27.95 -11.14 12.88
CA PRO A 191 28.19 -11.35 14.30
C PRO A 191 27.43 -12.61 14.74
N GLY A 192 27.92 -13.31 15.77
CA GLY A 192 27.33 -14.59 16.19
C GLY A 192 25.82 -14.50 16.41
N ILE A 193 25.04 -15.17 15.55
CA ILE A 193 23.57 -15.12 15.58
C ILE A 193 22.97 -15.71 16.87
N LEU A 194 23.79 -16.44 17.64
CA LEU A 194 23.45 -17.13 18.88
C LEU A 194 24.10 -16.52 20.14
N GLU A 195 24.73 -15.35 20.05
CA GLU A 195 25.33 -14.68 21.21
C GLU A 195 24.28 -13.86 21.98
N ALA A 196 23.96 -14.31 23.20
CA ALA A 196 22.96 -13.69 24.08
C ALA A 196 23.38 -12.30 24.59
N GLY A 197 22.40 -11.41 24.81
CA GLY A 197 22.56 -10.08 25.45
C GLY A 197 21.46 -9.07 25.07
N ASP A 198 21.39 -7.92 25.75
CA ASP A 198 20.36 -6.87 25.56
C ASP A 198 20.31 -6.26 24.14
N ALA A 199 21.36 -6.45 23.34
CA ALA A 199 21.41 -6.09 21.92
C ALA A 199 20.94 -7.21 20.96
N GLY A 200 20.39 -8.32 21.48
CA GLY A 200 20.03 -9.51 20.72
C GLY A 200 18.99 -9.27 19.62
N GLN A 201 17.94 -8.49 19.89
CA GLN A 201 16.88 -8.21 18.91
C GLN A 201 17.40 -7.45 17.67
N ARG A 202 18.29 -6.47 17.86
CA ARG A 202 18.90 -5.73 16.72
C ARG A 202 19.80 -6.64 15.88
N ARG A 203 20.58 -7.52 16.53
CA ARG A 203 21.43 -8.49 15.82
C ARG A 203 20.60 -9.52 15.07
N GLU A 204 19.49 -9.98 15.65
CA GLU A 204 18.59 -10.89 14.98
C GLU A 204 17.95 -10.25 13.75
N GLN A 205 17.48 -9.00 13.86
CA GLN A 205 16.98 -8.24 12.71
C GLN A 205 18.05 -8.04 11.63
N LEU A 206 19.29 -7.73 12.03
CA LEU A 206 20.41 -7.60 11.11
C LEU A 206 20.73 -8.94 10.43
N ALA A 207 20.77 -10.05 11.17
CA ALA A 207 21.02 -11.38 10.64
C ALA A 207 19.92 -11.79 9.64
N ARG A 208 18.64 -11.51 9.94
CA ARG A 208 17.52 -11.72 9.02
C ARG A 208 17.65 -10.87 7.76
N LYS A 209 18.10 -9.61 7.88
CA LYS A 209 18.38 -8.73 6.74
C LYS A 209 19.52 -9.29 5.88
N GLN A 210 20.64 -9.69 6.49
CA GLN A 210 21.78 -10.27 5.78
C GLN A 210 21.42 -11.61 5.10
N ALA A 211 20.66 -12.48 5.77
CA ALA A 211 20.19 -13.72 5.16
C ALA A 211 19.26 -13.44 3.96
N ALA A 212 18.45 -12.38 4.04
CA ALA A 212 17.62 -11.94 2.94
C ALA A 212 18.39 -11.29 1.78
N GLU A 213 19.58 -10.75 2.03
CA GLU A 213 20.46 -10.18 1.00
C GLU A 213 21.43 -11.22 0.40
N ALA A 214 21.64 -12.36 1.06
CA ALA A 214 22.54 -13.42 0.60
C ALA A 214 22.05 -14.15 -0.66
N ASP A 215 22.95 -14.48 -1.58
CA ASP A 215 22.72 -15.44 -2.65
C ASP A 215 23.05 -16.88 -2.20
N LEU A 216 24.06 -17.02 -1.33
CA LEU A 216 24.49 -18.28 -0.73
C LEU A 216 24.69 -18.13 0.78
N LEU A 217 24.12 -19.05 1.56
CA LEU A 217 24.23 -19.08 3.01
C LEU A 217 25.24 -20.15 3.44
N LEU A 218 26.16 -19.82 4.34
CA LEU A 218 27.01 -20.79 5.03
C LEU A 218 26.65 -20.79 6.50
N LEU A 219 26.33 -21.95 7.07
CA LEU A 219 26.19 -22.14 8.51
C LEU A 219 27.39 -22.93 9.02
N VAL A 220 28.20 -22.29 9.87
CA VAL A 220 29.41 -22.90 10.46
C VAL A 220 29.08 -23.44 11.85
N VAL A 221 29.42 -24.71 12.06
CA VAL A 221 29.28 -25.42 13.34
C VAL A 221 30.58 -26.13 13.66
N ASP A 222 30.87 -26.35 14.94
CA ASP A 222 32.09 -27.04 15.38
C ASP A 222 31.84 -28.46 15.89
N GLY A 223 30.61 -28.97 15.79
CA GLY A 223 30.20 -30.28 16.27
C GLY A 223 28.82 -30.68 15.75
N ASP A 224 28.11 -31.52 16.52
CA ASP A 224 26.70 -31.82 16.24
C ASP A 224 25.81 -30.57 16.46
N LEU A 225 24.65 -30.53 15.79
CA LEU A 225 23.71 -29.41 15.91
C LEU A 225 23.11 -29.36 17.32
N ARG A 226 23.48 -28.33 18.08
CA ARG A 226 22.79 -27.99 19.34
C ARG A 226 21.40 -27.46 19.05
N ALA A 227 20.50 -27.44 20.04
CA ALA A 227 19.12 -26.97 19.87
C ALA A 227 19.03 -25.58 19.22
N ALA A 228 19.83 -24.63 19.70
CA ALA A 228 19.86 -23.27 19.16
C ALA A 228 20.41 -23.21 17.73
N GLU A 229 21.40 -24.02 17.38
CA GLU A 229 21.93 -24.12 16.01
C GLU A 229 20.94 -24.80 15.07
N GLN A 230 20.17 -25.76 15.58
CA GLN A 230 19.11 -26.42 14.85
C GLN A 230 17.98 -25.44 14.51
N GLU A 231 17.60 -24.56 15.43
CA GLU A 231 16.62 -23.49 15.16
C GLU A 231 17.09 -22.54 14.06
N VAL A 232 18.36 -22.10 14.14
CA VAL A 232 18.98 -21.26 13.11
C VAL A 232 19.03 -21.98 11.76
N PHE A 233 19.44 -23.24 11.74
CA PHE A 233 19.45 -24.07 10.53
C PHE A 233 18.07 -24.16 9.90
N VAL A 234 17.03 -24.44 10.69
CA VAL A 234 15.64 -24.53 10.20
C VAL A 234 15.17 -23.18 9.66
N ALA A 235 15.44 -22.09 10.38
CA ALA A 235 15.07 -20.74 9.94
C ALA A 235 15.75 -20.35 8.62
N LEU A 236 17.05 -20.64 8.47
CA LEU A 236 17.79 -20.37 7.23
C LEU A 236 17.30 -21.25 6.08
N ALA A 237 17.05 -22.54 6.32
CA ALA A 237 16.54 -23.47 5.30
C ALA A 237 15.13 -23.09 4.81
N GLN A 238 14.28 -22.54 5.69
CA GLN A 238 12.94 -22.06 5.33
C GLN A 238 12.95 -20.81 4.43
N LEU A 239 14.07 -20.10 4.30
CA LEU A 239 14.19 -18.98 3.37
C LEU A 239 14.15 -19.44 1.90
N GLY A 240 14.33 -20.74 1.64
CA GLY A 240 14.36 -21.29 0.27
C GLY A 240 15.63 -20.94 -0.51
N LYS A 241 16.67 -20.46 0.18
CA LYS A 241 17.98 -20.12 -0.40
C LYS A 241 18.94 -21.29 -0.30
N ARG A 242 19.96 -21.32 -1.16
CA ARG A 242 21.01 -22.34 -1.10
C ARG A 242 21.79 -22.18 0.21
N LEU A 243 21.92 -23.27 0.96
CA LEU A 243 22.53 -23.31 2.29
C LEU A 243 23.57 -24.44 2.34
N LEU A 244 24.80 -24.10 2.74
CA LEU A 244 25.87 -25.04 3.05
C LEU A 244 26.06 -25.14 4.56
N LEU A 245 26.16 -26.36 5.08
CA LEU A 245 26.51 -26.61 6.48
C LEU A 245 28.00 -26.99 6.55
N VAL A 246 28.79 -26.18 7.24
CA VAL A 246 30.24 -26.36 7.37
C VAL A 246 30.56 -26.85 8.78
N LEU A 247 31.00 -28.10 8.90
CA LEU A 247 31.59 -28.65 10.11
C LEU A 247 33.05 -28.20 10.19
N ASN A 248 33.33 -27.20 11.00
CA ASN A 248 34.65 -26.66 11.24
C ASN A 248 35.37 -27.39 12.40
N LYS A 249 36.69 -27.20 12.50
CA LYS A 249 37.57 -27.82 13.50
C LYS A 249 37.66 -29.34 13.38
N CYS A 250 37.74 -29.86 12.15
CA CYS A 250 37.86 -31.30 11.92
C CYS A 250 39.21 -31.86 12.41
N ASP A 251 40.25 -31.02 12.49
CA ASP A 251 41.57 -31.34 13.02
C ASP A 251 41.57 -31.82 14.48
N LEU A 252 40.53 -31.46 15.26
CA LEU A 252 40.39 -31.86 16.65
C LEU A 252 39.89 -33.31 16.82
N ARG A 253 39.68 -34.04 15.72
CA ARG A 253 38.99 -35.34 15.70
C ARG A 253 39.71 -36.37 14.84
N GLY A 254 39.50 -37.63 15.16
CA GLY A 254 39.97 -38.74 14.31
C GLY A 254 39.10 -38.91 13.07
N SER A 255 39.67 -39.47 11.99
CA SER A 255 38.98 -39.63 10.70
C SER A 255 37.71 -40.49 10.76
N ASP A 256 37.63 -41.45 11.70
CA ASP A 256 36.42 -42.25 11.92
C ASP A 256 35.31 -41.46 12.63
N GLU A 257 35.68 -40.61 13.59
CA GLU A 257 34.73 -39.75 14.31
C GLU A 257 34.16 -38.68 13.39
N GLU A 258 35.02 -38.03 12.58
CA GLU A 258 34.60 -37.06 11.57
C GLU A 258 33.60 -37.68 10.58
N ARG A 259 33.90 -38.87 10.04
CA ARG A 259 33.02 -39.59 9.12
C ARG A 259 31.65 -39.90 9.75
N ARG A 260 31.62 -40.33 11.01
CA ARG A 260 30.37 -40.60 11.74
C ARG A 260 29.57 -39.32 11.98
N LEU A 261 30.23 -38.23 12.36
CA LEU A 261 29.58 -36.95 12.62
C LEU A 261 29.01 -36.33 11.33
N LEU A 262 29.76 -36.37 10.22
CA LEU A 262 29.24 -35.94 8.92
C LEU A 262 28.02 -36.74 8.49
N ALA A 263 28.02 -38.07 8.68
CA ALA A 263 26.86 -38.90 8.39
C ALA A 263 25.64 -38.54 9.26
N LEU A 264 25.86 -38.25 10.55
CA LEU A 264 24.82 -37.79 11.46
C LEU A 264 24.23 -36.44 11.03
N LEU A 265 25.08 -35.46 10.71
CA LEU A 265 24.66 -34.14 10.26
C LEU A 265 23.87 -34.23 8.95
N ARG A 266 24.35 -35.02 7.97
CA ARG A 266 23.63 -35.29 6.71
C ARG A 266 22.23 -35.86 6.96
N ARG A 267 22.09 -36.78 7.92
CA ARG A 267 20.80 -37.34 8.30
C ARG A 267 19.88 -36.29 8.94
N ARG A 268 20.39 -35.42 9.81
CA ARG A 268 19.61 -34.33 10.43
C ARG A 268 19.17 -33.26 9.43
N CYS A 269 19.98 -33.04 8.41
CA CYS A 269 19.74 -32.08 7.33
C CYS A 269 18.90 -32.66 6.18
N GLN A 270 18.57 -33.95 6.21
CA GLN A 270 17.84 -34.64 5.16
C GLN A 270 16.48 -33.96 4.86
N GLY A 271 16.20 -33.78 3.57
CA GLY A 271 14.98 -33.11 3.11
C GLY A 271 15.02 -31.58 3.17
N ARG A 272 16.12 -30.97 3.64
CA ARG A 272 16.30 -29.51 3.65
C ARG A 272 17.50 -29.04 2.82
N ILE A 273 18.64 -29.72 2.91
CA ILE A 273 19.82 -29.46 2.07
C ILE A 273 20.37 -30.78 1.50
N ALA A 274 21.13 -30.69 0.40
CA ALA A 274 21.72 -31.87 -0.21
C ALA A 274 22.85 -32.45 0.68
N PRO A 275 23.07 -33.77 0.70
CA PRO A 275 24.14 -34.37 1.52
C PRO A 275 25.53 -33.84 1.19
N GLU A 276 25.78 -33.48 -0.07
CA GLU A 276 27.03 -32.87 -0.53
C GLU A 276 27.19 -31.38 -0.11
N ASP A 277 26.14 -30.73 0.38
CA ASP A 277 26.20 -29.39 0.98
C ASP A 277 26.59 -29.42 2.46
N VAL A 278 26.82 -30.61 3.04
CA VAL A 278 27.38 -30.81 4.37
C VAL A 278 28.87 -31.16 4.25
N ILE A 279 29.73 -30.22 4.66
CA ILE A 279 31.15 -30.19 4.30
C ILE A 279 32.01 -30.06 5.57
N ALA A 280 33.08 -30.84 5.64
CA ALA A 280 34.11 -30.69 6.66
C ALA A 280 35.15 -29.63 6.26
N ALA A 281 35.64 -28.90 7.24
CA ALA A 281 36.71 -27.92 7.09
C ALA A 281 37.55 -27.81 8.37
N SER A 282 38.79 -27.33 8.23
CA SER A 282 39.54 -26.76 9.34
C SER A 282 40.13 -25.41 8.96
N ALA A 283 39.52 -24.34 9.47
CA ALA A 283 39.95 -22.98 9.16
C ALA A 283 41.23 -22.54 9.89
N ALA A 284 41.49 -23.11 11.06
CA ALA A 284 42.63 -22.77 11.90
C ALA A 284 43.01 -24.00 12.73
N PRO A 285 43.72 -24.97 12.13
CA PRO A 285 44.09 -26.21 12.81
C PRO A 285 44.87 -25.97 14.11
N GLN A 286 44.76 -26.85 15.09
CA GLN A 286 45.51 -26.71 16.34
C GLN A 286 47.03 -26.81 16.10
N SER A 287 47.81 -25.92 16.73
CA SER A 287 49.27 -25.98 16.65
C SER A 287 49.80 -27.24 17.31
N VAL A 288 50.71 -27.93 16.63
CA VAL A 288 51.38 -29.13 17.13
C VAL A 288 52.67 -28.72 17.85
N PRO A 289 52.84 -29.06 19.15
CA PRO A 289 54.06 -28.75 19.86
C PRO A 289 55.23 -29.54 19.28
N MET A 290 56.32 -28.83 18.97
CA MET A 290 57.57 -29.41 18.47
C MET A 290 58.64 -29.27 19.56
N PRO A 291 59.04 -30.36 20.25
CA PRO A 291 60.08 -30.29 21.29
C PRO A 291 61.37 -29.67 20.76
N GLY A 292 61.85 -28.61 21.42
CA GLY A 292 63.06 -27.89 21.02
C GLY A 292 62.91 -26.94 19.82
N GLY A 293 61.70 -26.76 19.29
CA GLY A 293 61.41 -25.89 18.14
C GLY A 293 60.22 -24.96 18.37
N ARG A 294 59.87 -24.20 17.32
CA ARG A 294 58.60 -23.44 17.30
C ARG A 294 57.45 -24.43 17.05
N PRO A 295 56.28 -24.26 17.70
CA PRO A 295 55.10 -25.06 17.38
C PRO A 295 54.79 -25.01 15.89
N LEU A 296 54.50 -26.17 15.30
CA LEU A 296 54.10 -26.27 13.90
C LEU A 296 52.61 -25.90 13.82
N GLN A 297 52.28 -24.90 13.01
CA GLN A 297 50.91 -24.55 12.68
C GLN A 297 50.56 -25.19 11.34
N PRO A 298 49.68 -26.21 11.28
CA PRO A 298 49.25 -26.78 10.01
C PRO A 298 48.50 -25.74 9.17
N GLU A 299 48.57 -25.90 7.84
CA GLU A 299 47.81 -25.09 6.90
C GLU A 299 46.30 -25.39 6.99
N PRO A 300 45.42 -24.41 6.75
CA PRO A 300 43.98 -24.64 6.73
C PRO A 300 43.55 -25.72 5.73
N GLU A 301 42.57 -26.54 6.12
CA GLU A 301 41.98 -27.58 5.27
C GLU A 301 40.62 -27.10 4.73
N LEU A 302 40.65 -26.39 3.59
CA LEU A 302 39.46 -25.76 3.00
C LEU A 302 39.07 -26.31 1.61
N ASP A 303 39.84 -27.21 1.03
CA ASP A 303 39.65 -27.64 -0.37
C ASP A 303 38.28 -28.22 -0.68
N ALA A 304 37.69 -28.96 0.26
CA ALA A 304 36.35 -29.52 0.09
C ALA A 304 35.29 -28.41 0.03
N LEU A 305 35.40 -27.41 0.89
CA LEU A 305 34.52 -26.25 0.93
C LEU A 305 34.68 -25.38 -0.32
N LEU A 306 35.92 -25.05 -0.69
CA LEU A 306 36.22 -24.24 -1.88
C LEU A 306 35.70 -24.91 -3.16
N ARG A 307 35.91 -26.23 -3.31
CA ARG A 307 35.38 -26.98 -4.46
C ARG A 307 33.86 -26.94 -4.50
N ARG A 308 33.19 -27.12 -3.35
CA ARG A 308 31.72 -27.09 -3.32
C ARG A 308 31.16 -25.70 -3.60
N ILE A 309 31.75 -24.66 -3.03
CA ILE A 309 31.39 -23.26 -3.35
C ILE A 309 31.59 -23.02 -4.84
N ALA A 310 32.74 -23.37 -5.41
CA ALA A 310 33.01 -23.17 -6.83
C ALA A 310 32.01 -23.92 -7.73
N GLN A 311 31.63 -25.16 -7.37
CA GLN A 311 30.60 -25.91 -8.09
C GLN A 311 29.25 -25.21 -8.07
N VAL A 312 28.77 -24.82 -6.87
CA VAL A 312 27.47 -24.14 -6.71
C VAL A 312 27.45 -22.81 -7.48
N LEU A 313 28.52 -22.02 -7.38
CA LEU A 313 28.57 -20.73 -8.05
C LEU A 313 28.71 -20.85 -9.58
N HIS A 314 29.31 -21.94 -10.08
CA HIS A 314 29.43 -22.18 -11.52
C HIS A 314 28.15 -22.74 -12.13
N SER A 315 27.45 -23.65 -11.44
CA SER A 315 26.21 -24.26 -11.95
C SER A 315 24.98 -23.36 -11.73
N ASP A 316 24.87 -22.77 -10.54
CA ASP A 316 23.62 -22.17 -10.07
C ASP A 316 23.75 -20.65 -9.87
N GLY A 317 24.94 -20.07 -10.00
CA GLY A 317 25.22 -18.69 -9.58
C GLY A 317 24.28 -17.63 -10.19
N GLU A 318 23.94 -17.74 -11.47
CA GLU A 318 23.02 -16.80 -12.11
C GLU A 318 21.56 -16.96 -11.61
N GLU A 319 21.15 -18.18 -11.30
CA GLU A 319 19.84 -18.48 -10.75
C GLU A 319 19.74 -17.99 -9.30
N LEU A 320 20.78 -18.18 -8.50
CA LEU A 320 20.84 -17.69 -7.11
C LEU A 320 20.69 -16.17 -7.03
N ILE A 321 21.40 -15.42 -7.89
CA ILE A 321 21.27 -13.97 -7.96
C ILE A 321 19.85 -13.60 -8.41
N ALA A 322 19.35 -14.20 -9.49
CA ALA A 322 18.03 -13.86 -10.02
C ALA A 322 16.92 -14.11 -9.00
N ASP A 323 16.98 -15.22 -8.26
CA ASP A 323 16.02 -15.56 -7.21
C ASP A 323 16.07 -14.58 -6.04
N ASN A 324 17.28 -14.20 -5.62
CA ASN A 324 17.45 -13.22 -4.54
C ASN A 324 16.91 -11.85 -4.96
N ILE A 325 17.22 -11.37 -6.17
CA ILE A 325 16.71 -10.09 -6.69
C ILE A 325 15.18 -10.15 -6.88
N LEU A 326 14.62 -11.28 -7.33
CA LEU A 326 13.17 -11.49 -7.39
C LEU A 326 12.53 -11.43 -5.99
N MET A 327 13.16 -12.03 -4.98
CA MET A 327 12.70 -11.98 -3.60
C MET A 327 12.71 -10.53 -3.07
N GLN A 328 13.80 -9.80 -3.30
CA GLN A 328 13.95 -8.42 -2.84
C GLN A 328 12.99 -7.47 -3.56
N SER A 329 12.85 -7.58 -4.89
CA SER A 329 11.93 -6.76 -5.68
C SER A 329 10.45 -7.00 -5.31
N ARG A 330 10.07 -8.23 -4.95
CA ARG A 330 8.74 -8.54 -4.38
C ARG A 330 8.51 -7.80 -3.06
N ARG A 331 9.49 -7.82 -2.15
CA ARG A 331 9.40 -7.09 -0.87
C ARG A 331 9.30 -5.57 -1.07
N LEU A 332 10.05 -5.02 -2.03
CA LEU A 332 9.94 -3.61 -2.42
C LEU A 332 8.54 -3.30 -2.95
N SER A 333 8.00 -4.16 -3.81
CA SER A 333 6.64 -4.02 -4.35
C SER A 333 5.57 -4.07 -3.26
N GLU A 334 5.69 -4.99 -2.31
CA GLU A 334 4.79 -5.09 -1.15
C GLU A 334 4.86 -3.83 -0.29
N THR A 335 6.06 -3.33 -0.01
CA THR A 335 6.27 -2.08 0.73
C THR A 335 5.63 -0.90 0.02
N GLY A 336 5.88 -0.74 -1.29
CA GLY A 336 5.27 0.31 -2.09
C GLY A 336 3.74 0.23 -2.12
N ARG A 337 3.16 -0.97 -2.26
CA ARG A 337 1.70 -1.19 -2.19
C ARG A 337 1.13 -0.83 -0.83
N ARG A 338 1.82 -1.17 0.27
CA ARG A 338 1.40 -0.79 1.63
C ARG A 338 1.39 0.73 1.78
N LEU A 339 2.46 1.41 1.38
CA LEU A 339 2.52 2.88 1.41
C LEU A 339 1.38 3.54 0.62
N LEU A 340 1.08 3.03 -0.58
CA LEU A 340 -0.05 3.54 -1.39
C LEU A 340 -1.41 3.25 -0.74
N ASN A 341 -1.58 2.10 -0.09
CA ASN A 341 -2.81 1.77 0.61
C ASN A 341 -3.00 2.64 1.86
N ASP A 342 -1.93 2.89 2.62
CA ASP A 342 -1.94 3.80 3.76
C ASP A 342 -2.26 5.23 3.32
N GLN A 343 -1.71 5.67 2.19
CA GLN A 343 -2.03 6.95 1.59
C GLN A 343 -3.52 7.06 1.19
N ARG A 344 -4.06 6.03 0.52
CA ARG A 344 -5.49 5.96 0.17
C ARG A 344 -6.38 5.98 1.39
N GLN A 345 -5.99 5.27 2.46
CA GLN A 345 -6.69 5.27 3.73
C GLN A 345 -6.76 6.69 4.30
N GLN A 346 -5.63 7.39 4.37
CA GLN A 346 -5.57 8.78 4.86
C GLN A 346 -6.41 9.73 4.00
N ASP A 347 -6.34 9.61 2.66
CA ASP A 347 -7.15 10.41 1.74
C ASP A 347 -8.65 10.19 1.96
N ALA A 348 -9.06 8.93 2.09
CA ALA A 348 -10.46 8.59 2.28
C ALA A 348 -10.96 9.05 3.64
N GLU A 349 -10.15 8.92 4.70
CA GLU A 349 -10.48 9.47 6.02
C GLU A 349 -10.62 11.00 5.98
N ALA A 350 -9.77 11.72 5.25
CA ALA A 350 -9.90 13.16 5.08
C ALA A 350 -11.20 13.56 4.35
N VAL A 351 -11.64 12.77 3.36
CA VAL A 351 -12.94 12.93 2.70
C VAL A 351 -14.08 12.71 3.70
N VAL A 352 -14.05 11.62 4.47
CA VAL A 352 -15.07 11.32 5.49
C VAL A 352 -15.15 12.43 6.53
N ASP A 353 -14.02 12.93 7.00
CA ASP A 353 -13.94 14.02 7.97
C ASP A 353 -14.58 15.29 7.42
N ARG A 354 -14.24 15.67 6.18
CA ARG A 354 -14.85 16.83 5.51
C ARG A 354 -16.36 16.69 5.43
N TYR A 355 -16.86 15.56 4.94
CA TYR A 355 -18.30 15.33 4.75
C TYR A 355 -19.08 15.14 6.05
N SER A 356 -18.45 14.64 7.12
CA SER A 356 -19.00 14.62 8.48
C SER A 356 -19.34 16.04 8.94
N TRP A 357 -18.43 17.00 8.76
CA TRP A 357 -18.67 18.38 9.19
C TRP A 357 -19.60 19.15 8.25
N ILE A 358 -19.58 18.87 6.94
CA ILE A 358 -20.57 19.42 6.00
C ILE A 358 -21.98 18.96 6.41
N SER A 359 -22.14 17.66 6.70
CA SER A 359 -23.44 17.10 7.12
C SER A 359 -23.92 17.69 8.44
N ALA A 360 -23.02 17.85 9.42
CA ALA A 360 -23.34 18.54 10.66
C ALA A 360 -23.80 20.00 10.43
N GLY A 361 -23.13 20.74 9.53
CA GLY A 361 -23.49 22.11 9.18
C GLY A 361 -24.84 22.23 8.47
N VAL A 362 -25.13 21.32 7.52
CA VAL A 362 -26.43 21.27 6.83
C VAL A 362 -27.56 21.08 7.84
N ILE A 363 -27.43 20.10 8.75
CA ILE A 363 -28.43 19.81 9.78
C ILE A 363 -28.56 20.95 10.80
N ALA A 364 -27.46 21.65 11.12
CA ALA A 364 -27.52 22.83 11.99
C ALA A 364 -28.29 24.00 11.36
N ALA A 365 -28.22 24.16 10.03
CA ALA A 365 -28.84 25.24 9.29
C ALA A 365 -30.33 25.00 8.98
N THR A 366 -30.75 23.75 8.76
CA THR A 366 -32.15 23.41 8.42
C THR A 366 -32.77 22.44 9.42
N PRO A 367 -33.25 22.90 10.59
CA PRO A 367 -33.75 22.02 11.65
C PRO A 367 -35.17 21.45 11.39
N LEU A 368 -35.61 21.28 10.14
CA LEU A 368 -36.97 20.84 9.79
C LEU A 368 -37.02 19.33 9.46
N PRO A 369 -37.68 18.50 10.28
CA PRO A 369 -37.79 17.06 10.06
C PRO A 369 -38.40 16.73 8.68
N GLY A 370 -37.70 15.95 7.86
CA GLY A 370 -38.21 15.41 6.59
C GLY A 370 -37.69 16.09 5.31
N ILE A 371 -37.28 17.37 5.36
CA ILE A 371 -36.62 18.05 4.23
C ILE A 371 -35.12 17.67 4.15
N ASP A 372 -34.53 17.37 5.30
CA ASP A 372 -33.10 17.05 5.47
C ASP A 372 -32.64 15.77 4.77
N LEU A 373 -33.54 14.83 4.48
CA LEU A 373 -33.13 13.51 3.93
C LEU A 373 -32.55 13.64 2.51
N LEU A 374 -33.05 14.58 1.71
CA LEU A 374 -32.58 14.77 0.32
C LEU A 374 -31.25 15.54 0.27
N GLY A 375 -31.09 16.56 1.10
CA GLY A 375 -29.84 17.32 1.24
C GLY A 375 -28.72 16.44 1.81
N ALA A 376 -29.00 15.71 2.89
CA ALA A 376 -28.06 14.76 3.47
C ALA A 376 -27.73 13.59 2.52
N ALA A 377 -28.70 13.08 1.77
CA ALA A 377 -28.45 12.03 0.77
C ALA A 377 -27.54 12.51 -0.37
N ALA A 378 -27.68 13.75 -0.83
CA ALA A 378 -26.82 14.31 -1.87
C ALA A 378 -25.37 14.49 -1.38
N VAL A 379 -25.18 15.00 -0.16
CA VAL A 379 -23.87 15.17 0.48
C VAL A 379 -23.21 13.81 0.69
N ASN A 380 -23.95 12.82 1.20
CA ASN A 380 -23.45 11.47 1.41
C ASN A 380 -23.15 10.76 0.07
N ALA A 381 -23.95 10.96 -0.98
CA ALA A 381 -23.65 10.42 -2.31
C ALA A 381 -22.35 10.99 -2.87
N GLN A 382 -22.09 12.28 -2.67
CA GLN A 382 -20.84 12.91 -3.08
C GLN A 382 -19.63 12.33 -2.32
N MET A 383 -19.77 12.13 -1.00
CA MET A 383 -18.75 11.44 -0.20
C MET A 383 -18.44 10.05 -0.77
N VAL A 384 -19.47 9.24 -1.06
CA VAL A 384 -19.31 7.89 -1.62
C VAL A 384 -18.59 7.93 -2.97
N MET A 385 -18.94 8.87 -3.86
CA MET A 385 -18.25 9.02 -5.15
C MET A 385 -16.77 9.39 -4.99
N GLU A 386 -16.44 10.29 -4.05
CA GLU A 386 -15.06 10.70 -3.82
C GLU A 386 -14.21 9.59 -3.21
N ILE A 387 -14.77 8.84 -2.24
CA ILE A 387 -14.11 7.63 -1.71
C ILE A 387 -13.91 6.62 -2.85
N GLY A 388 -14.95 6.36 -3.66
CA GLY A 388 -14.85 5.48 -4.82
C GLY A 388 -13.70 5.87 -5.75
N ARG A 389 -13.56 7.16 -6.08
CA ARG A 389 -12.46 7.66 -6.93
C ARG A 389 -11.07 7.44 -6.33
N ILE A 390 -10.90 7.56 -5.00
CA ILE A 390 -9.63 7.27 -4.31
C ILE A 390 -9.23 5.80 -4.51
N HIS A 391 -10.22 4.91 -4.57
CA HIS A 391 -10.04 3.48 -4.83
C HIS A 391 -10.09 3.12 -6.32
N GLY A 392 -10.13 4.09 -7.24
CA GLY A 392 -10.17 3.85 -8.69
C GLY A 392 -11.53 3.44 -9.25
N VAL A 393 -12.61 3.56 -8.47
CA VAL A 393 -13.98 3.22 -8.86
C VAL A 393 -14.74 4.47 -9.31
N SER A 394 -15.26 4.46 -10.54
CA SER A 394 -16.12 5.52 -11.05
C SER A 394 -17.60 5.19 -10.82
N LEU A 395 -18.26 5.96 -9.95
CA LEU A 395 -19.69 5.78 -9.64
C LEU A 395 -20.55 6.89 -10.27
N SER A 396 -21.75 6.53 -10.68
CA SER A 396 -22.79 7.51 -11.03
C SER A 396 -23.41 8.11 -9.76
N ARG A 397 -23.97 9.32 -9.87
CA ARG A 397 -24.61 9.99 -8.72
C ARG A 397 -25.79 9.20 -8.15
N SER A 398 -26.58 8.54 -9.01
CA SER A 398 -27.71 7.71 -8.57
C SER A 398 -27.23 6.46 -7.83
N SER A 399 -26.23 5.76 -8.36
CA SER A 399 -25.65 4.57 -7.70
C SER A 399 -25.05 4.93 -6.34
N ALA A 400 -24.35 6.05 -6.24
CA ALA A 400 -23.80 6.53 -4.98
C ALA A 400 -24.89 6.91 -3.97
N GLN A 401 -26.00 7.47 -4.43
CA GLN A 401 -27.16 7.78 -3.59
C GLN A 401 -27.85 6.51 -3.09
N GLU A 402 -28.01 5.49 -3.92
CA GLU A 402 -28.56 4.19 -3.53
C GLU A 402 -27.70 3.52 -2.44
N LEU A 403 -26.37 3.51 -2.63
CA LEU A 403 -25.42 3.02 -1.63
C LEU A 403 -25.54 3.79 -0.32
N ALA A 404 -25.53 5.12 -0.36
CA ALA A 404 -25.68 5.98 0.82
C ALA A 404 -27.00 5.72 1.56
N VAL A 405 -28.11 5.57 0.83
CA VAL A 405 -29.42 5.26 1.41
C VAL A 405 -29.44 3.87 2.04
N SER A 406 -28.80 2.86 1.43
CA SER A 406 -28.75 1.50 1.99
C SER A 406 -28.02 1.47 3.34
N VAL A 407 -26.84 2.09 3.44
CA VAL A 407 -26.09 2.19 4.70
C VAL A 407 -26.86 3.02 5.73
N GLY A 408 -27.52 4.10 5.30
CA GLY A 408 -28.38 4.89 6.18
C GLY A 408 -29.55 4.09 6.77
N ARG A 409 -30.19 3.23 5.97
CA ARG A 409 -31.25 2.32 6.44
C ARG A 409 -30.69 1.30 7.44
N THR A 410 -29.52 0.73 7.18
CA THR A 410 -28.86 -0.21 8.09
C THR A 410 -28.49 0.44 9.42
N LEU A 411 -27.96 1.67 9.41
CA LEU A 411 -27.70 2.45 10.62
C LEU A 411 -28.98 2.71 11.43
N ALA A 412 -30.10 2.97 10.74
CA ALA A 412 -31.40 3.13 11.39
C ALA A 412 -31.92 1.82 11.99
N SER A 413 -31.81 0.70 11.25
CA SER A 413 -32.32 -0.61 11.67
C SER A 413 -31.53 -1.21 12.83
N LEU A 414 -30.23 -0.89 12.95
CA LEU A 414 -29.38 -1.35 14.05
C LEU A 414 -29.69 -0.66 15.39
N GLY A 415 -30.60 0.32 15.45
CA GLY A 415 -30.88 1.09 16.68
C GLY A 415 -29.70 1.97 17.14
N VAL A 416 -28.63 1.99 16.36
CA VAL A 416 -27.39 2.77 16.51
C VAL A 416 -27.66 4.25 16.70
N ILE A 417 -28.69 4.78 16.03
CA ILE A 417 -29.12 6.18 16.17
C ILE A 417 -29.54 6.46 17.62
N LYS A 418 -30.34 5.60 18.26
CA LYS A 418 -30.81 5.84 19.64
C LYS A 418 -29.67 5.73 20.66
N GLY A 419 -28.82 4.72 20.54
CA GLY A 419 -27.70 4.49 21.45
C GLY A 419 -26.59 5.54 21.32
N GLY A 420 -26.18 5.87 20.08
CA GLY A 420 -25.16 6.88 19.82
C GLY A 420 -25.59 8.30 20.16
N MET A 421 -26.83 8.67 19.83
CA MET A 421 -27.38 9.99 20.18
C MET A 421 -27.51 10.17 21.69
N GLY A 422 -27.82 9.11 22.44
CA GLY A 422 -27.83 9.16 23.91
C GLY A 422 -26.47 9.49 24.51
N LEU A 423 -25.38 8.90 24.00
CA LEU A 423 -24.02 9.20 24.43
C LEU A 423 -23.61 10.64 24.10
N ILE A 424 -23.91 11.09 22.88
CA ILE A 424 -23.63 12.47 22.44
C ILE A 424 -24.44 13.46 23.28
N SER A 425 -25.71 13.18 23.54
CA SER A 425 -26.57 14.00 24.39
C SER A 425 -26.04 14.13 25.81
N ALA A 426 -25.66 13.01 26.43
CA ALA A 426 -25.13 13.00 27.80
C ALA A 426 -23.81 13.79 27.91
N ALA A 427 -22.93 13.67 26.89
CA ALA A 427 -21.67 14.40 26.88
C ALA A 427 -21.86 15.92 26.67
N LEU A 428 -22.78 16.30 25.77
CA LEU A 428 -23.04 17.70 25.44
C LEU A 428 -23.85 18.43 26.52
N SER A 429 -24.76 17.73 27.23
CA SER A 429 -25.61 18.33 28.27
C SER A 429 -24.83 18.90 29.46
N LEU A 430 -23.60 18.43 29.69
CA LEU A 430 -22.77 18.91 30.79
C LEU A 430 -22.29 20.37 30.60
N ASN A 431 -22.21 20.83 29.35
CA ASN A 431 -21.57 22.10 29.01
C ASN A 431 -22.47 23.05 28.21
N LEU A 432 -23.75 22.71 28.00
CA LEU A 432 -24.63 23.46 27.09
C LEU A 432 -25.98 23.85 27.71
N PRO A 433 -26.46 25.09 27.47
CA PRO A 433 -27.84 25.48 27.76
C PRO A 433 -28.84 24.62 26.99
N ALA A 434 -29.99 24.33 27.62
CA ALA A 434 -31.04 23.45 27.07
C ALA A 434 -31.54 23.88 25.68
N LEU A 435 -31.57 25.18 25.39
CA LEU A 435 -32.00 25.74 24.10
C LEU A 435 -31.04 25.44 22.94
N VAL A 436 -29.74 25.29 23.20
CA VAL A 436 -28.72 24.98 22.17
C VAL A 436 -28.48 23.47 22.09
N LEU A 437 -28.76 22.75 23.18
CA LEU A 437 -28.49 21.33 23.33
C LEU A 437 -29.14 20.49 22.23
N SER A 438 -30.42 20.72 21.89
CA SER A 438 -31.13 19.92 20.88
C SER A 438 -30.52 20.05 19.49
N ARG A 439 -30.22 21.29 19.05
CA ARG A 439 -29.57 21.57 17.76
C ARG A 439 -28.14 21.03 17.71
N ALA A 440 -27.37 21.21 18.78
CA ALA A 440 -26.01 20.69 18.87
C ALA A 440 -26.00 19.16 18.81
N VAL A 441 -26.86 18.47 19.56
CA VAL A 441 -26.96 17.01 19.55
C VAL A 441 -27.35 16.49 18.16
N GLN A 442 -28.30 17.11 17.48
CA GLN A 442 -28.68 16.74 16.11
C GLN A 442 -27.55 16.92 15.11
N ALA A 443 -26.88 18.07 15.11
CA ALA A 443 -25.79 18.37 14.19
C ALA A 443 -24.57 17.46 14.44
N VAL A 444 -24.14 17.34 15.69
CA VAL A 444 -23.01 16.48 16.08
C VAL A 444 -23.31 15.01 15.82
N GLY A 445 -24.53 14.57 16.10
CA GLY A 445 -25.02 13.23 15.81
C GLY A 445 -25.02 12.90 14.32
N ALA A 446 -25.50 13.81 13.49
CA ALA A 446 -25.49 13.64 12.04
C ALA A 446 -24.07 13.54 11.47
N GLY A 447 -23.15 14.39 11.95
CA GLY A 447 -21.73 14.29 11.58
C GLY A 447 -21.13 12.95 12.00
N TRP A 448 -21.39 12.50 13.22
CA TRP A 448 -20.89 11.22 13.72
C TRP A 448 -21.41 10.02 12.92
N LEU A 449 -22.72 9.98 12.62
CA LEU A 449 -23.30 8.91 11.79
C LEU A 449 -22.74 8.94 10.37
N THR A 450 -22.51 10.12 9.80
CA THR A 450 -21.86 10.29 8.50
C THR A 450 -20.43 9.75 8.53
N ARG A 451 -19.70 9.96 9.62
CA ARG A 451 -18.36 9.39 9.83
C ARG A 451 -18.38 7.86 9.84
N VAL A 452 -19.34 7.26 10.55
CA VAL A 452 -19.51 5.80 10.59
C VAL A 452 -19.86 5.24 9.21
N ALA A 453 -20.80 5.88 8.49
CA ALA A 453 -21.17 5.51 7.13
C ALA A 453 -19.96 5.62 6.19
N GLY A 454 -19.23 6.74 6.23
CA GLY A 454 -18.04 6.98 5.44
C GLY A 454 -16.97 5.91 5.64
N ARG A 455 -16.64 5.57 6.89
CA ARG A 455 -15.68 4.49 7.21
C ARG A 455 -16.16 3.10 6.76
N SER A 456 -17.48 2.88 6.74
CA SER A 456 -18.06 1.66 6.18
C SER A 456 -17.83 1.58 4.66
N PHE A 457 -17.97 2.70 3.95
CA PHE A 457 -17.66 2.77 2.51
C PHE A 457 -16.16 2.61 2.21
N ILE A 458 -15.28 3.13 3.07
CA ILE A 458 -13.83 2.85 2.94
C ILE A 458 -13.59 1.33 2.95
N THR A 459 -14.21 0.61 3.89
CA THR A 459 -14.10 -0.85 3.98
C THR A 459 -14.63 -1.53 2.72
N TYR A 460 -15.81 -1.10 2.24
CA TYR A 460 -16.43 -1.62 1.01
C TYR A 460 -15.55 -1.45 -0.24
N PHE A 461 -14.92 -0.29 -0.43
CA PHE A 461 -14.04 -0.06 -1.58
C PHE A 461 -12.65 -0.70 -1.42
N GLN A 462 -12.20 -0.97 -0.18
CA GLN A 462 -11.00 -1.77 0.07
C GLN A 462 -11.20 -3.26 -0.23
N GLN A 463 -12.44 -3.73 -0.17
CA GLN A 463 -12.86 -5.10 -0.47
C GLN A 463 -13.41 -5.23 -1.89
N ASP A 464 -12.90 -4.43 -2.84
CA ASP A 464 -13.28 -4.50 -4.26
C ASP A 464 -14.79 -4.37 -4.53
N GLN A 465 -15.48 -3.48 -3.79
CA GLN A 465 -16.93 -3.28 -3.87
C GLN A 465 -17.75 -4.46 -3.33
N ASP A 466 -17.20 -5.18 -2.36
CA ASP A 466 -17.85 -6.22 -1.58
C ASP A 466 -17.98 -5.80 -0.10
N TRP A 467 -19.04 -6.27 0.57
CA TRP A 467 -19.21 -6.11 2.02
C TRP A 467 -18.65 -7.31 2.81
N GLY A 468 -18.26 -8.38 2.12
CA GLY A 468 -17.79 -9.64 2.70
C GLY A 468 -18.93 -10.52 3.23
N ASP A 469 -18.57 -11.68 3.79
CA ASP A 469 -19.51 -12.75 4.17
C ASP A 469 -20.59 -12.30 5.17
N GLY A 470 -20.25 -11.38 6.07
CA GLY A 470 -21.16 -10.79 7.05
C GLY A 470 -22.14 -9.75 6.50
N GLY A 471 -21.95 -9.37 5.23
CA GLY A 471 -22.70 -8.33 4.57
C GLY A 471 -22.56 -6.94 5.21
N MET A 472 -23.33 -5.99 4.68
CA MET A 472 -23.29 -4.59 5.07
C MET A 472 -23.58 -4.36 6.56
N GLN A 473 -24.48 -5.16 7.16
CA GLN A 473 -24.88 -5.01 8.55
C GLN A 473 -23.70 -5.24 9.50
N GLU A 474 -22.89 -6.27 9.27
CA GLU A 474 -21.72 -6.53 10.09
C GLU A 474 -20.67 -5.43 9.96
N VAL A 475 -20.39 -4.98 8.73
CA VAL A 475 -19.42 -3.91 8.48
C VAL A 475 -19.82 -2.61 9.17
N VAL A 476 -21.08 -2.20 9.02
CA VAL A 476 -21.63 -0.99 9.65
C VAL A 476 -21.59 -1.10 11.17
N GLN A 477 -21.98 -2.25 11.74
CA GLN A 477 -21.95 -2.48 13.18
C GLN A 477 -20.52 -2.42 13.73
N ARG A 478 -19.56 -3.06 13.04
CA ARG A 478 -18.14 -3.02 13.41
C ARG A 478 -17.60 -1.59 13.42
N GLN A 479 -17.91 -0.81 12.37
CA GLN A 479 -17.47 0.59 12.30
C GLN A 479 -18.14 1.45 13.37
N TYR A 480 -19.40 1.20 13.70
CA TYR A 480 -20.08 1.85 14.82
C TYR A 480 -19.37 1.57 16.15
N ASP A 481 -19.09 0.31 16.46
CA ASP A 481 -18.45 -0.09 17.72
C ASP A 481 -17.03 0.49 17.85
N LEU A 482 -16.27 0.53 16.75
CA LEU A 482 -14.95 1.18 16.69
C LEU A 482 -15.02 2.69 16.99
N ASN A 483 -16.02 3.39 16.44
CA ASN A 483 -16.20 4.83 16.65
C ASN A 483 -16.84 5.18 18.00
N ARG A 484 -17.48 4.20 18.66
CA ARG A 484 -18.03 4.34 20.02
C ARG A 484 -16.97 4.19 21.12
N ARG A 485 -15.81 3.56 20.83
CA ARG A 485 -14.71 3.42 21.80
C ARG A 485 -14.35 4.77 22.41
N ASP A 486 -14.08 4.77 23.71
CA ASP A 486 -13.94 5.98 24.53
C ASP A 486 -12.93 6.98 23.95
N SER A 487 -11.78 6.52 23.46
CA SER A 487 -10.77 7.38 22.83
C SER A 487 -11.25 8.06 21.54
N ALA A 488 -11.92 7.31 20.66
CA ALA A 488 -12.43 7.83 19.40
C ALA A 488 -13.60 8.81 19.62
N LEU A 489 -14.51 8.49 20.54
CA LEU A 489 -15.64 9.33 20.86
C LEU A 489 -15.19 10.64 21.53
N LYS A 490 -14.24 10.58 22.48
CA LYS A 490 -13.66 11.78 23.10
C LYS A 490 -12.99 12.71 22.09
N ALA A 491 -12.17 12.16 21.19
CA ALA A 491 -11.52 12.93 20.13
C ALA A 491 -12.53 13.57 19.15
N PHE A 492 -13.62 12.87 18.85
CA PHE A 492 -14.68 13.42 18.02
C PHE A 492 -15.46 14.54 18.73
N LEU A 493 -15.85 14.33 19.99
CA LEU A 493 -16.60 15.31 20.77
C LEU A 493 -15.80 16.59 21.03
N SER A 494 -14.50 16.49 21.24
CA SER A 494 -13.64 17.68 21.39
C SER A 494 -13.58 18.50 20.08
N ALA A 495 -13.47 17.84 18.92
CA ALA A 495 -13.55 18.48 17.63
C ALA A 495 -14.95 19.08 17.37
N ALA A 496 -16.01 18.38 17.77
CA ALA A 496 -17.39 18.83 17.64
C ALA A 496 -17.69 20.09 18.45
N PHE A 497 -17.09 20.21 19.64
CA PHE A 497 -17.25 21.38 20.49
C PHE A 497 -16.76 22.66 19.78
N SER A 498 -15.55 22.62 19.22
CA SER A 498 -14.98 23.77 18.50
C SER A 498 -15.68 24.08 17.18
N ARG A 499 -16.08 23.05 16.41
CA ARG A 499 -16.60 23.23 15.04
C ARG A 499 -18.10 23.47 14.93
N VAL A 500 -18.89 23.00 15.88
CA VAL A 500 -20.36 23.04 15.82
C VAL A 500 -20.94 23.76 17.03
N VAL A 501 -20.48 23.43 18.24
CA VAL A 501 -21.08 23.93 19.48
C VAL A 501 -20.77 25.41 19.73
N GLU A 502 -19.49 25.80 19.64
CA GLU A 502 -19.07 27.18 19.88
C GLU A 502 -19.70 28.19 18.88
N PRO A 503 -19.78 27.92 17.56
CA PRO A 503 -20.49 28.78 16.62
C PRO A 503 -21.97 28.97 16.95
N LEU A 504 -22.68 27.90 17.35
CA LEU A 504 -24.09 27.95 17.72
C LEU A 504 -24.33 28.83 18.97
N GLN A 505 -23.43 28.75 19.96
CA GLN A 505 -23.49 29.62 21.15
C GLN A 505 -23.27 31.10 20.79
N ARG A 506 -22.36 31.40 19.86
CA ARG A 506 -22.08 32.78 19.43
C ARG A 506 -23.26 33.39 18.66
N GLN A 507 -23.90 32.64 17.76
CA GLN A 507 -25.11 33.10 17.05
C GLN A 507 -26.23 33.46 18.03
N GLN A 508 -26.48 32.62 19.03
CA GLN A 508 -27.53 32.88 20.03
C GLN A 508 -27.23 34.15 20.87
N LYS A 509 -25.97 34.37 21.25
CA LYS A 509 -25.57 35.59 21.96
C LYS A 509 -25.75 36.86 21.11
N GLN A 510 -25.62 36.76 19.79
CA GLN A 510 -25.83 37.89 18.87
C GLN A 510 -27.32 38.19 18.62
N GLU A 511 -28.20 37.19 18.71
CA GLU A 511 -29.66 37.38 18.60
C GLU A 511 -30.29 38.01 19.85
N GLN A 512 -29.59 38.00 21.00
CA GLN A 512 -29.99 38.77 22.18
C GLN A 512 -29.60 40.25 22.00
N LEU A 513 -30.55 41.07 21.56
CA LEU A 513 -30.42 42.54 21.49
C LEU A 513 -29.96 43.10 22.86
N PRO A 514 -29.12 44.16 22.88
CA PRO A 514 -28.69 44.78 24.13
C PRO A 514 -29.91 45.30 24.91
N PRO A 515 -29.89 45.22 26.26
CA PRO A 515 -31.00 45.67 27.08
C PRO A 515 -31.28 47.16 26.78
N ARG A 516 -32.56 47.50 26.54
CA ARG A 516 -32.98 48.89 26.37
C ARG A 516 -32.54 49.67 27.62
N PRO A 517 -31.88 50.84 27.47
CA PRO A 517 -31.57 51.67 28.62
C PRO A 517 -32.90 52.05 29.29
N GLU A 518 -33.03 51.71 30.57
CA GLU A 518 -34.18 52.13 31.37
C GLU A 518 -34.27 53.66 31.31
N GLY A 519 -35.39 54.14 30.76
CA GLY A 519 -35.69 55.56 30.75
C GLY A 519 -35.77 56.06 32.19
N LYS A 520 -34.83 56.94 32.56
CA LYS A 520 -34.92 57.73 33.79
C LYS A 520 -36.28 58.43 33.81
N ARG A 521 -37.11 58.09 34.80
CA ARG A 521 -38.21 58.94 35.25
C ARG A 521 -37.67 60.02 36.16
#